data_AF-A0AAD5FLA9-F1
#
_entry.id   AF-A0AAD5FLA9-F1
#
_cell.length_a   1.000
_cell.length_b   1.000
_cell.length_c   1.000
_cell.angle_alpha   90.00
_cell.angle_beta   90.00
_cell.angle_gamma   90.00
#
_symmetry.space_group_name_H-M   'P 1'
#
loop_
_entity.id
_entity.type
_entity.pdbx_description
1 polymer ?
#
loop_
_entity_poly.entity_id
_entity_poly.type
_entity_poly.pdbx_seq_one_letter_code
_entity_poly.pdbx_strand_id
1 'polypeptide(L)'
;MKCKEATAALLIRVGDAFCRVCFKEYFIHKFRAMLGKNRVIFPKEKVLLAVSGGPASSCMLAQVQEGLSRDAPKKLRFLPGVIYIDEAGVCGRTPEEREKAAVQLENIFRTTGFSYHIVPLEQIFTLPESVLKSVCSREQVGSSYKAAVDQHIRTELTRAHEEPSLEESQDAVARLSLQASTYKPEHTLALEELFSSLKTLTAKQDMLNTLRQHLILHTARIHGYSKVMMGDSCTRLAIKVLTNVSLGRGAALAADTAFSDSRYGDVVMLRPMREYSSKEIGFYNRLFKVQSVFIPGLDTKAADKASIQRLTESFVVKLQADFPSTVSTVYRTSEKLHTACPPQSSTTEPAPKCLLCLCALDTKITGESHHVTSQYIYYDASAFRATLLSKKLSRGPLEEKEHNDAGCCQGKEQACRDDGCCSTSRVPAATDLRNLLCYSCRLTIKDLCTLMISCPKSEFALQTAVESLPPYITSEAEKRQRRAAMKKEIGEFLLEDDE
;
A
#
# COMPACT_ATOMS: atom_id res chain seq x y z
N MET A 1 -17.81 6.30 34.66
CA MET A 1 -18.82 6.95 33.79
C MET A 1 -18.71 8.46 33.96
N LYS A 2 -18.42 9.22 32.88
CA LYS A 2 -18.19 10.67 32.99
C LYS A 2 -19.45 11.49 33.28
N CYS A 3 -20.61 11.07 32.78
CA CYS A 3 -21.86 11.82 32.93
C CYS A 3 -22.58 11.59 34.26
N LYS A 4 -22.28 10.53 35.03
CA LYS A 4 -22.96 10.12 36.29
C LYS A 4 -24.50 9.96 36.25
N GLU A 5 -25.18 10.34 35.17
CA GLU A 5 -26.64 10.38 35.05
C GLU A 5 -27.25 9.14 34.37
N ALA A 6 -26.55 8.56 33.40
CA ALA A 6 -27.04 7.44 32.60
C ALA A 6 -26.36 6.11 32.98
N THR A 7 -27.06 5.01 32.75
CA THR A 7 -26.54 3.65 32.95
C THR A 7 -25.42 3.32 31.95
N ALA A 8 -24.47 2.49 32.38
CA ALA A 8 -23.39 2.04 31.53
C ALA A 8 -23.94 1.14 30.42
N ALA A 9 -23.79 1.58 29.17
CA ALA A 9 -24.23 0.82 28.00
C ALA A 9 -23.11 -0.09 27.46
N LEU A 10 -21.85 0.27 27.68
CA LEU A 10 -20.70 -0.49 27.20
C LEU A 10 -19.44 -0.27 28.05
N LEU A 11 -18.55 -1.26 27.97
CA LEU A 11 -17.23 -1.28 28.60
C LEU A 11 -16.16 -1.47 27.52
N ILE A 12 -15.38 -0.43 27.22
CA ILE A 12 -14.29 -0.51 26.25
C ILE A 12 -13.11 -1.26 26.88
N ARG A 13 -12.66 -0.77 28.05
CA ARG A 13 -11.62 -1.35 28.91
C ARG A 13 -12.14 -1.47 30.33
N VAL A 14 -11.43 -2.23 31.16
CA VAL A 14 -11.71 -2.31 32.60
C VAL A 14 -11.60 -0.89 33.19
N GLY A 15 -12.67 -0.40 33.83
CA GLY A 15 -12.77 0.96 34.37
C GLY A 15 -13.32 2.02 33.42
N ASP A 16 -13.33 1.76 32.10
CA ASP A 16 -13.80 2.69 31.07
C ASP A 16 -15.24 2.36 30.62
N ALA A 17 -16.19 2.64 31.52
CA ALA A 17 -17.62 2.54 31.24
C ALA A 17 -18.15 3.82 30.58
N PHE A 18 -18.97 3.64 29.54
CA PHE A 18 -19.67 4.73 28.84
C PHE A 18 -21.18 4.48 28.71
N CYS A 19 -21.97 5.54 28.78
CA CYS A 19 -23.34 5.54 28.27
C CYS A 19 -23.30 5.75 26.74
N ARG A 20 -24.46 5.56 26.08
CA ARG A 20 -24.57 5.70 24.62
C ARG A 20 -24.15 7.08 24.11
N VAL A 21 -24.57 8.16 24.77
CA VAL A 21 -24.29 9.55 24.34
C VAL A 21 -22.82 9.90 24.52
N CYS A 22 -22.27 9.70 25.73
CA CYS A 22 -20.86 9.97 26.00
C CYS A 22 -19.93 9.15 25.11
N PHE A 23 -20.30 7.92 24.76
CA PHE A 23 -19.52 7.12 23.82
C PHE A 23 -19.52 7.74 22.42
N LYS A 24 -20.68 8.23 21.93
CA LYS A 24 -20.77 8.91 20.63
C LYS A 24 -19.83 10.11 20.57
N GLU A 25 -19.90 10.98 21.58
CA GLU A 25 -19.08 12.18 21.67
C GLU A 25 -17.59 11.85 21.78
N TYR A 26 -17.22 10.89 22.62
CA TYR A 26 -15.84 10.40 22.73
C TYR A 26 -15.34 9.91 21.36
N PHE A 27 -16.15 9.13 20.65
CA PHE A 27 -15.78 8.54 19.37
C PHE A 27 -15.58 9.62 18.31
N ILE A 28 -16.51 10.57 18.18
CA ILE A 28 -16.43 11.69 17.22
C ILE A 28 -15.25 12.61 17.56
N HIS A 29 -15.11 12.98 18.84
CA HIS A 29 -14.03 13.85 19.29
C HIS A 29 -12.65 13.23 18.98
N LYS A 30 -12.49 11.92 19.21
CA LYS A 30 -11.26 11.19 18.90
C LYS A 30 -10.90 11.27 17.41
N PHE A 31 -11.87 11.16 16.51
CA PHE A 31 -11.66 11.21 15.06
C PHE A 31 -11.20 12.60 14.64
N ARG A 32 -11.90 13.62 15.14
CA ARG A 32 -11.63 15.03 14.84
C ARG A 32 -10.29 15.47 15.42
N ALA A 33 -9.96 15.05 16.63
CA ALA A 33 -8.67 15.30 17.26
C ALA A 33 -7.53 14.67 16.45
N MET A 34 -7.72 13.47 15.88
CA MET A 34 -6.73 12.84 15.01
C MET A 34 -6.45 13.66 13.75
N LEU A 35 -7.49 14.15 13.07
CA LEU A 35 -7.31 15.03 11.90
C LEU A 35 -6.70 16.38 12.29
N GLY A 36 -7.15 16.98 13.39
CA GLY A 36 -6.72 18.30 13.85
C GLY A 36 -5.30 18.35 14.44
N LYS A 37 -4.77 17.23 14.95
CA LYS A 37 -3.37 17.12 15.40
C LYS A 37 -2.39 17.10 14.23
N ASN A 38 -2.73 16.36 13.17
CA ASN A 38 -1.82 16.17 12.03
C ASN A 38 -1.93 17.29 10.98
N ARG A 39 -3.10 17.95 10.84
CA ARG A 39 -3.31 19.13 9.96
C ARG A 39 -2.86 18.94 8.50
N VAL A 40 -3.09 17.75 7.95
CA VAL A 40 -2.62 17.37 6.60
C VAL A 40 -3.59 17.75 5.48
N ILE A 41 -4.86 18.04 5.80
CA ILE A 41 -5.92 18.25 4.82
C ILE A 41 -6.35 19.71 4.80
N PHE A 42 -6.15 20.39 3.67
CA PHE A 42 -6.52 21.79 3.52
C PHE A 42 -7.99 21.97 3.12
N PRO A 43 -8.60 23.13 3.41
CA PRO A 43 -9.96 23.44 2.94
C PRO A 43 -10.08 23.33 1.42
N LYS A 44 -11.22 22.84 0.94
CA LYS A 44 -11.57 22.59 -0.48
C LYS A 44 -10.72 21.52 -1.19
N GLU A 45 -9.79 20.85 -0.51
CA GLU A 45 -9.09 19.70 -1.10
C GLU A 45 -10.05 18.54 -1.35
N LYS A 46 -9.83 17.81 -2.45
CA LYS A 46 -10.51 16.53 -2.71
C LYS A 46 -9.82 15.40 -1.96
N VAL A 47 -10.59 14.64 -1.19
CA VAL A 47 -10.12 13.50 -0.39
C VAL A 47 -10.90 12.24 -0.78
N LEU A 48 -10.20 11.20 -1.21
CA LEU A 48 -10.79 9.91 -1.56
C LEU A 48 -10.88 9.01 -0.33
N LEU A 49 -12.03 8.38 -0.10
CA LEU A 49 -12.28 7.46 1.00
C LEU A 49 -12.27 6.03 0.45
N ALA A 50 -11.27 5.23 0.84
CA ALA A 50 -11.19 3.83 0.46
C ALA A 50 -12.12 3.00 1.35
N VAL A 51 -13.26 2.59 0.80
CA VAL A 51 -14.30 1.84 1.52
C VAL A 51 -14.36 0.41 0.99
N SER A 52 -14.02 -0.56 1.84
CA SER A 52 -14.06 -1.99 1.51
C SER A 52 -15.40 -2.66 1.82
N GLY A 53 -16.37 -1.94 2.41
CA GLY A 53 -17.61 -2.50 2.96
C GLY A 53 -17.49 -3.08 4.37
N GLY A 54 -16.26 -3.34 4.83
CA GLY A 54 -16.00 -3.83 6.18
C GLY A 54 -16.32 -2.82 7.30
N PRO A 55 -16.37 -3.27 8.57
CA PRO A 55 -16.85 -2.46 9.68
C PRO A 55 -16.00 -1.20 9.93
N ALA A 56 -14.67 -1.26 9.76
CA ALA A 56 -13.79 -0.12 10.02
C ALA A 56 -13.89 0.96 8.93
N SER A 57 -14.01 0.55 7.66
CA SER A 57 -14.12 1.48 6.54
C SER A 57 -15.51 2.10 6.44
N SER A 58 -16.59 1.35 6.73
CA SER A 58 -17.93 1.92 6.91
C SER A 58 -18.01 2.88 8.09
N CYS A 59 -17.35 2.57 9.21
CA CYS A 59 -17.28 3.47 10.35
C CYS A 59 -16.56 4.78 9.99
N MET A 60 -15.44 4.71 9.27
CA MET A 60 -14.73 5.88 8.76
C MET A 60 -15.63 6.74 7.86
N LEU A 61 -16.37 6.12 6.93
CA LEU A 61 -17.32 6.81 6.07
C LEU A 61 -18.39 7.57 6.88
N ALA A 62 -18.97 6.91 7.88
CA ALA A 62 -19.95 7.54 8.78
C ALA A 62 -19.35 8.71 9.58
N GLN A 63 -18.09 8.60 10.05
CA GLN A 63 -17.41 9.70 10.76
C GLN A 63 -17.15 10.90 9.86
N VAL A 64 -16.79 10.68 8.59
CA VAL A 64 -16.60 11.77 7.62
C VAL A 64 -17.94 12.45 7.32
N GLN A 65 -19.00 11.67 7.11
CA GLN A 65 -20.35 12.20 6.90
C GLN A 65 -20.83 13.05 8.08
N GLU A 66 -20.65 12.55 9.31
CA GLU A 66 -20.99 13.30 10.52
C GLU A 66 -20.11 14.56 10.68
N GLY A 67 -18.82 14.48 10.36
CA GLY A 67 -17.90 15.61 10.45
C GLY A 67 -18.14 16.73 9.42
N LEU A 68 -18.80 16.42 8.31
CA LEU A 68 -19.19 17.37 7.25
C LEU A 68 -20.60 17.95 7.46
N SER A 69 -21.42 17.37 8.35
CA SER A 69 -22.76 17.86 8.66
C SER A 69 -22.76 19.31 9.19
N ARG A 70 -23.86 20.04 8.96
CA ARG A 70 -23.98 21.47 9.33
C ARG A 70 -23.92 21.70 10.85
N ASP A 71 -24.36 20.71 11.62
CA ASP A 71 -24.43 20.76 13.08
C ASP A 71 -23.11 20.40 13.78
N ALA A 72 -22.05 20.09 13.00
CA ALA A 72 -20.79 19.63 13.55
C ALA A 72 -19.92 20.78 14.10
N PRO A 73 -19.49 20.74 15.37
CA PRO A 73 -18.64 21.78 15.95
C PRO A 73 -17.23 21.75 15.32
N LYS A 74 -16.83 22.79 14.57
CA LYS A 74 -15.61 22.85 13.71
C LYS A 74 -15.69 21.98 12.43
N LYS A 75 -16.74 22.13 11.64
CA LYS A 75 -17.00 21.44 10.36
C LYS A 75 -15.73 21.12 9.54
N LEU A 76 -15.62 19.87 9.06
CA LEU A 76 -14.61 19.46 8.09
C LEU A 76 -14.85 20.20 6.77
N ARG A 77 -13.79 20.58 6.04
CA ARG A 77 -13.91 21.50 4.88
C ARG A 77 -13.35 20.96 3.58
N PHE A 78 -13.15 19.66 3.50
CA PHE A 78 -12.68 18.99 2.29
C PHE A 78 -13.85 18.36 1.53
N LEU A 79 -13.64 18.03 0.27
CA LEU A 79 -14.61 17.39 -0.61
C LEU A 79 -14.35 15.87 -0.63
N PRO A 80 -15.21 15.05 -0.02
CA PRO A 80 -15.04 13.61 -0.01
C PRO A 80 -15.46 12.99 -1.35
N GLY A 81 -14.73 11.97 -1.79
CA GLY A 81 -15.21 10.98 -2.76
C GLY A 81 -15.02 9.58 -2.18
N VAL A 82 -15.75 8.58 -2.68
CA VAL A 82 -15.67 7.20 -2.20
C VAL A 82 -15.11 6.30 -3.30
N ILE A 83 -14.24 5.37 -2.95
CA ILE A 83 -13.81 4.29 -3.83
C ILE A 83 -14.03 2.93 -3.18
N TYR A 84 -14.63 2.01 -3.93
CA TYR A 84 -14.66 0.59 -3.62
C TYR A 84 -13.97 -0.18 -4.74
N ILE A 85 -13.08 -1.10 -4.37
CA ILE A 85 -12.43 -2.01 -5.31
C ILE A 85 -13.12 -3.35 -5.23
N ASP A 86 -13.62 -3.81 -6.37
CA ASP A 86 -14.28 -5.09 -6.45
C ASP A 86 -13.28 -6.20 -6.79
N GLU A 87 -13.07 -7.08 -5.82
CA GLU A 87 -12.07 -8.16 -5.86
C GLU A 87 -12.70 -9.51 -6.26
N ALA A 88 -13.91 -9.50 -6.82
CA ALA A 88 -14.70 -10.71 -7.07
C ALA A 88 -13.98 -11.71 -7.99
N GLY A 89 -13.29 -11.21 -9.02
CA GLY A 89 -12.56 -12.03 -9.98
C GLY A 89 -11.45 -12.89 -9.35
N VAL A 90 -10.92 -12.52 -8.19
CA VAL A 90 -9.87 -13.30 -7.49
C VAL A 90 -10.45 -14.20 -6.40
N CYS A 91 -11.52 -13.74 -5.73
CA CYS A 91 -12.12 -14.46 -4.61
C CYS A 91 -13.05 -15.61 -5.03
N GLY A 92 -13.16 -15.91 -6.33
CA GLY A 92 -14.02 -16.98 -6.84
C GLY A 92 -15.51 -16.78 -6.54
N ARG A 93 -15.96 -15.51 -6.47
CA ARG A 93 -17.36 -15.17 -6.15
C ARG A 93 -18.25 -15.37 -7.37
N THR A 94 -19.48 -15.83 -7.16
CA THR A 94 -20.45 -15.93 -8.26
C THR A 94 -20.83 -14.53 -8.75
N PRO A 95 -21.22 -14.38 -10.03
CA PRO A 95 -21.67 -13.09 -10.55
C PRO A 95 -22.87 -12.51 -9.77
N GLU A 96 -23.75 -13.38 -9.26
CA GLU A 96 -24.89 -12.99 -8.45
C GLU A 96 -24.47 -12.39 -7.09
N GLU A 97 -23.50 -13.01 -6.41
CA GLU A 97 -22.96 -12.49 -5.15
C GLU A 97 -22.20 -11.18 -5.35
N ARG A 98 -21.47 -11.07 -6.46
CA ARG A 98 -20.78 -9.85 -6.89
C ARG A 98 -21.77 -8.71 -7.09
N GLU A 99 -22.84 -8.94 -7.85
CA GLU A 99 -23.89 -7.95 -8.11
C GLU A 99 -24.61 -7.54 -6.83
N LYS A 100 -25.00 -8.51 -6.00
CA LYS A 100 -25.68 -8.24 -4.72
C LYS A 100 -24.82 -7.37 -3.80
N ALA A 101 -23.53 -7.65 -3.69
CA ALA A 101 -22.61 -6.85 -2.88
C ALA A 101 -22.44 -5.44 -3.47
N ALA A 102 -22.32 -5.31 -4.79
CA ALA A 102 -22.21 -4.03 -5.48
C ALA A 102 -23.46 -3.15 -5.24
N VAL A 103 -24.67 -3.70 -5.41
CA VAL A 103 -25.93 -3.00 -5.15
C VAL A 103 -26.05 -2.57 -3.69
N GLN A 104 -25.68 -3.43 -2.74
CA GLN A 104 -25.70 -3.08 -1.32
C GLN A 104 -24.75 -1.92 -0.99
N LEU A 105 -23.53 -1.96 -1.52
CA LEU A 105 -22.55 -0.89 -1.33
C LEU A 105 -22.97 0.40 -2.03
N GLU A 106 -23.53 0.30 -3.22
CA GLU A 106 -24.02 1.45 -3.96
C GLU A 106 -25.14 2.15 -3.20
N ASN A 107 -26.08 1.41 -2.60
CA ASN A 107 -27.11 1.99 -1.74
C ASN A 107 -26.48 2.74 -0.56
N ILE A 108 -25.46 2.17 0.11
CA ILE A 108 -24.74 2.86 1.17
C ILE A 108 -24.11 4.15 0.65
N PHE A 109 -23.42 4.12 -0.50
CA PHE A 109 -22.76 5.30 -1.06
C PHE A 109 -23.75 6.38 -1.49
N ARG A 110 -24.86 6.02 -2.13
CA ARG A 110 -25.92 6.97 -2.51
C ARG A 110 -26.48 7.70 -1.29
N THR A 111 -26.64 7.02 -0.15
CA THR A 111 -27.12 7.69 1.09
C THR A 111 -26.15 8.72 1.67
N THR A 112 -24.86 8.67 1.29
CA THR A 112 -23.87 9.66 1.74
C THR A 112 -23.93 10.97 0.95
N GLY A 113 -24.42 10.94 -0.29
CA GLY A 113 -24.42 12.09 -1.19
C GLY A 113 -23.04 12.48 -1.74
N PHE A 114 -22.03 11.61 -1.58
CA PHE A 114 -20.68 11.83 -2.11
C PHE A 114 -20.51 11.23 -3.50
N SER A 115 -19.59 11.75 -4.30
CA SER A 115 -19.17 11.10 -5.55
C SER A 115 -18.54 9.75 -5.22
N TYR A 116 -18.94 8.68 -5.90
CA TYR A 116 -18.42 7.33 -5.65
C TYR A 116 -17.90 6.67 -6.93
N HIS A 117 -16.94 5.77 -6.76
CA HIS A 117 -16.30 5.00 -7.81
C HIS A 117 -16.26 3.52 -7.41
N ILE A 118 -16.91 2.66 -8.19
CA ILE A 118 -16.84 1.20 -8.04
C ILE A 118 -15.91 0.69 -9.13
N VAL A 119 -14.76 0.14 -8.73
CA VAL A 119 -13.65 -0.17 -9.64
C VAL A 119 -13.33 -1.67 -9.56
N PRO A 120 -13.64 -2.48 -10.58
CA PRO A 120 -13.22 -3.88 -10.66
C PRO A 120 -11.71 -4.00 -10.71
N LEU A 121 -11.17 -5.00 -10.00
CA LEU A 121 -9.74 -5.26 -9.94
C LEU A 121 -9.15 -5.58 -11.33
N GLU A 122 -9.95 -6.12 -12.24
CA GLU A 122 -9.62 -6.43 -13.64
C GLU A 122 -9.08 -5.22 -14.41
N GLN A 123 -9.39 -3.98 -13.98
CA GLN A 123 -8.81 -2.76 -14.57
C GLN A 123 -7.30 -2.63 -14.39
N ILE A 124 -6.66 -3.43 -13.52
CA ILE A 124 -5.21 -3.37 -13.33
C ILE A 124 -4.42 -3.59 -14.63
N PHE A 125 -4.99 -4.27 -15.62
CA PHE A 125 -4.37 -4.49 -16.92
C PHE A 125 -4.44 -3.27 -17.87
N THR A 126 -5.31 -2.30 -17.61
CA THR A 126 -5.41 -1.06 -18.41
C THR A 126 -4.68 0.13 -17.80
N LEU A 127 -4.02 -0.07 -16.65
CA LEU A 127 -3.37 1.01 -15.94
C LEU A 127 -2.18 1.59 -16.72
N PRO A 128 -1.96 2.91 -16.66
CA PRO A 128 -0.74 3.53 -17.17
C PRO A 128 0.43 3.33 -16.20
N GLU A 129 1.64 3.35 -16.73
CA GLU A 129 2.88 3.29 -15.93
C GLU A 129 3.05 4.44 -14.92
N SER A 130 2.34 5.56 -15.12
CA SER A 130 2.39 6.70 -14.21
C SER A 130 2.03 6.31 -12.78
N VAL A 131 1.24 5.24 -12.60
CA VAL A 131 0.91 4.66 -11.29
C VAL A 131 2.16 4.33 -10.47
N LEU A 132 3.21 3.80 -11.11
CA LEU A 132 4.44 3.38 -10.43
C LEU A 132 5.49 4.49 -10.29
N LYS A 133 5.15 5.73 -10.68
CA LYS A 133 6.04 6.89 -10.55
C LYS A 133 5.68 7.67 -9.29
N SER A 134 6.71 8.00 -8.52
CA SER A 134 6.60 9.01 -7.47
C SER A 134 6.64 10.36 -8.15
N VAL A 135 5.55 11.12 -8.10
CA VAL A 135 5.52 12.46 -8.69
C VAL A 135 6.09 13.42 -7.65
N CYS A 136 7.15 14.15 -7.99
CA CYS A 136 7.64 15.20 -7.12
C CYS A 136 6.61 16.33 -7.11
N SER A 137 5.88 16.49 -6.01
CA SER A 137 5.01 17.64 -5.82
C SER A 137 5.91 18.85 -5.65
N ARG A 138 5.76 19.87 -6.52
CA ARG A 138 6.24 21.22 -6.23
C ARG A 138 5.60 21.60 -4.90
N GLU A 139 6.40 21.61 -3.83
CA GLU A 139 5.96 22.05 -2.52
C GLU A 139 5.29 23.41 -2.69
N GLN A 140 4.01 23.54 -2.29
CA GLN A 140 3.46 24.85 -1.99
C GLN A 140 4.15 25.30 -0.70
N VAL A 141 5.33 25.89 -0.88
CA VAL A 141 6.07 26.60 0.14
C VAL A 141 5.15 27.70 0.69
N GLY A 142 4.79 27.59 1.98
CA GLY A 142 4.53 28.77 2.82
C GLY A 142 3.09 29.12 3.22
N SER A 143 2.05 28.38 2.84
CA SER A 143 0.71 28.67 3.39
C SER A 143 0.51 27.96 4.74
N SER A 144 0.61 28.72 5.84
CA SER A 144 0.27 28.22 7.17
C SER A 144 -1.16 27.67 7.17
N TYR A 145 -1.35 26.41 7.58
CA TYR A 145 -2.67 25.75 7.66
C TYR A 145 -3.74 26.64 8.30
N LYS A 146 -3.37 27.37 9.36
CA LYS A 146 -4.27 28.30 10.05
C LYS A 146 -4.70 29.45 9.12
N ALA A 147 -3.78 30.03 8.35
CA ALA A 147 -4.08 31.09 7.40
C ALA A 147 -5.02 30.61 6.26
N ALA A 148 -4.79 29.42 5.72
CA ALA A 148 -5.68 28.82 4.71
C ALA A 148 -7.10 28.59 5.25
N VAL A 149 -7.21 28.13 6.50
CA VAL A 149 -8.49 27.94 7.21
C VAL A 149 -9.17 29.29 7.47
N ASP A 150 -8.45 30.30 7.94
CA ASP A 150 -8.99 31.63 8.27
C ASP A 150 -9.45 32.36 7.00
N GLN A 151 -8.67 32.30 5.91
CA GLN A 151 -9.04 32.84 4.61
C GLN A 151 -10.35 32.20 4.12
N HIS A 152 -10.46 30.87 4.22
CA HIS A 152 -11.67 30.17 3.82
C HIS A 152 -12.89 30.56 4.67
N ILE A 153 -12.74 30.75 6.00
CA ILE A 153 -13.85 31.24 6.85
C ILE A 153 -14.34 32.59 6.38
N ARG A 154 -13.40 33.52 6.11
CA ARG A 154 -13.74 34.86 5.64
C ARG A 154 -14.51 34.78 4.32
N THR A 155 -14.03 34.02 3.34
CA THR A 155 -14.70 33.85 2.04
C THR A 155 -16.11 33.25 2.15
N GLU A 156 -16.32 32.28 3.05
CA GLU A 156 -17.66 31.71 3.30
C GLU A 156 -18.61 32.73 3.96
N LEU A 157 -18.10 33.53 4.91
CA LEU A 157 -18.89 34.62 5.51
C LEU A 157 -19.24 35.70 4.50
N THR A 158 -18.34 36.05 3.58
CA THR A 158 -18.63 37.03 2.51
C THR A 158 -19.68 36.49 1.53
N ARG A 159 -19.59 35.21 1.12
CA ARG A 159 -20.60 34.54 0.28
C ARG A 159 -21.97 34.37 0.96
N ALA A 160 -22.02 34.38 2.30
CA ALA A 160 -23.29 34.32 3.02
C ALA A 160 -24.04 35.68 3.04
N HIS A 161 -23.36 36.78 2.68
CA HIS A 161 -23.94 38.13 2.60
C HIS A 161 -24.30 38.58 1.18
N GLU A 162 -23.97 37.79 0.15
CA GLU A 162 -24.44 37.97 -1.23
C GLU A 162 -25.57 36.96 -1.48
N GLU A 163 -26.78 37.42 -1.78
CA GLU A 163 -27.90 36.53 -2.13
C GLU A 163 -27.53 35.68 -3.36
N PRO A 164 -27.77 34.35 -3.35
CA PRO A 164 -27.52 33.52 -4.51
C PRO A 164 -28.71 33.59 -5.47
N SER A 165 -28.52 34.23 -6.63
CA SER A 165 -29.32 33.91 -7.82
C SER A 165 -29.01 32.48 -8.25
N LEU A 166 -30.05 31.64 -8.24
CA LEU A 166 -29.99 30.24 -8.58
C LEU A 166 -29.87 30.01 -10.09
N GLU A 167 -29.37 28.80 -10.37
CA GLU A 167 -29.43 28.05 -11.62
C GLU A 167 -28.20 28.14 -12.54
N GLU A 168 -27.85 26.98 -13.10
CA GLU A 168 -26.72 26.69 -14.00
C GLU A 168 -25.35 26.42 -13.33
N SER A 169 -25.21 25.25 -12.69
CA SER A 169 -23.95 24.45 -12.70
C SER A 169 -24.03 23.12 -11.92
N GLN A 170 -25.04 22.93 -11.06
CA GLN A 170 -25.05 21.79 -10.12
C GLN A 170 -25.67 20.50 -10.69
N ASP A 171 -26.34 20.56 -11.85
CA ASP A 171 -26.98 19.41 -12.52
C ASP A 171 -26.14 18.76 -13.62
N ALA A 172 -24.95 19.29 -13.93
CA ALA A 172 -24.04 18.70 -14.92
C ALA A 172 -23.03 17.72 -14.30
N VAL A 173 -22.71 17.87 -13.00
CA VAL A 173 -21.69 17.04 -12.32
C VAL A 173 -22.28 15.77 -11.69
N ALA A 174 -23.59 15.75 -11.41
CA ALA A 174 -24.30 14.55 -10.96
C ALA A 174 -24.52 13.50 -12.08
N ARG A 175 -24.30 13.86 -13.36
CA ARG A 175 -24.56 13.01 -14.53
C ARG A 175 -23.32 12.31 -15.13
N LEU A 176 -22.19 12.26 -14.41
CA LEU A 176 -20.94 11.66 -14.92
C LEU A 176 -20.45 10.40 -14.18
N SER A 177 -21.23 9.80 -13.26
CA SER A 177 -20.76 8.65 -12.46
C SER A 177 -21.41 7.30 -12.81
N LEU A 178 -21.77 7.09 -14.08
CA LEU A 178 -21.95 5.75 -14.64
C LEU A 178 -20.78 5.43 -15.56
N GLN A 179 -19.59 5.24 -15.00
CA GLN A 179 -18.60 4.39 -15.64
C GLN A 179 -18.72 3.02 -14.98
N ALA A 180 -19.70 2.24 -15.45
CA ALA A 180 -19.53 0.79 -15.45
C ALA A 180 -18.24 0.56 -16.23
N SER A 181 -17.14 0.45 -15.51
CA SER A 181 -15.84 0.38 -16.14
C SER A 181 -15.80 -0.84 -17.02
N THR A 182 -15.70 -0.59 -18.31
CA THR A 182 -15.74 -1.63 -19.33
C THR A 182 -14.37 -2.30 -19.30
N TYR A 183 -14.23 -3.36 -18.51
CA TYR A 183 -13.09 -4.25 -18.62
C TYR A 183 -13.43 -5.34 -19.62
N LYS A 184 -12.45 -5.73 -20.42
CA LYS A 184 -12.62 -6.80 -21.39
C LYS A 184 -12.59 -8.15 -20.68
N PRO A 185 -13.30 -9.17 -21.20
CA PRO A 185 -13.29 -10.52 -20.63
C PRO A 185 -11.87 -11.13 -20.58
N GLU A 186 -10.98 -10.71 -21.48
CA GLU A 186 -9.57 -11.10 -21.49
C GLU A 186 -8.84 -10.75 -20.18
N HIS A 187 -9.22 -9.64 -19.53
CA HIS A 187 -8.61 -9.22 -18.26
C HIS A 187 -9.02 -10.11 -17.09
N THR A 188 -10.22 -10.69 -17.12
CA THR A 188 -10.67 -11.65 -16.10
C THR A 188 -9.81 -12.91 -16.16
N LEU A 189 -9.63 -13.46 -17.37
CA LEU A 189 -8.79 -14.65 -17.59
C LEU A 189 -7.33 -14.39 -17.19
N ALA A 190 -6.77 -13.24 -17.58
CA ALA A 190 -5.41 -12.87 -17.18
C ALA A 190 -5.26 -12.71 -15.65
N LEU A 191 -6.28 -12.21 -14.98
CA LEU A 191 -6.29 -12.10 -13.51
C LEU A 191 -6.33 -13.49 -12.85
N GLU A 192 -7.17 -14.39 -13.34
CA GLU A 192 -7.25 -15.77 -12.87
C GLU A 192 -5.93 -16.53 -13.10
N GLU A 193 -5.27 -16.33 -14.25
CA GLU A 193 -3.96 -16.88 -14.57
C GLU A 193 -2.86 -16.36 -13.61
N LEU A 194 -2.84 -15.05 -13.35
CA LEU A 194 -1.89 -14.45 -12.41
C LEU A 194 -2.07 -14.99 -10.97
N PHE A 195 -3.30 -15.22 -10.52
CA PHE A 195 -3.55 -15.69 -9.16
C PHE A 195 -3.52 -17.22 -9.01
N SER A 196 -3.72 -17.98 -10.08
CA SER A 196 -3.48 -19.42 -10.11
C SER A 196 -1.99 -19.75 -10.12
N SER A 197 -1.15 -18.87 -10.70
CA SER A 197 0.29 -19.05 -10.73
C SER A 197 1.01 -18.79 -9.40
N LEU A 198 0.37 -18.08 -8.46
CA LEU A 198 0.85 -17.93 -7.09
C LEU A 198 0.50 -19.18 -6.25
N LYS A 199 1.50 -19.83 -5.64
CA LYS A 199 1.29 -21.09 -4.89
C LYS A 199 0.75 -20.84 -3.49
N THR A 200 1.34 -19.90 -2.78
CA THR A 200 1.05 -19.67 -1.37
C THR A 200 -0.06 -18.64 -1.19
N LEU A 201 -0.95 -18.86 -0.21
CA LEU A 201 -1.97 -17.89 0.14
C LEU A 201 -1.37 -16.56 0.60
N THR A 202 -0.20 -16.60 1.26
CA THR A 202 0.57 -15.42 1.65
C THR A 202 0.93 -14.55 0.44
N ALA A 203 1.44 -15.14 -0.65
CA ALA A 203 1.79 -14.42 -1.86
C ALA A 203 0.55 -13.89 -2.59
N LYS A 204 -0.54 -14.67 -2.66
CA LYS A 204 -1.83 -14.19 -3.20
C LYS A 204 -2.33 -12.95 -2.46
N GLN A 205 -2.31 -12.96 -1.14
CA GLN A 205 -2.76 -11.81 -0.33
C GLN A 205 -1.86 -10.59 -0.47
N ASP A 206 -0.53 -10.78 -0.56
CA ASP A 206 0.43 -9.70 -0.75
C ASP A 206 0.31 -9.07 -2.16
N MET A 207 0.14 -9.89 -3.20
CA MET A 207 -0.10 -9.44 -4.56
C MET A 207 -1.43 -8.68 -4.67
N LEU A 208 -2.52 -9.24 -4.14
CA LEU A 208 -3.84 -8.60 -4.12
C LEU A 208 -3.77 -7.23 -3.44
N ASN A 209 -3.12 -7.13 -2.28
CA ASN A 209 -2.99 -5.86 -1.60
C ASN A 209 -2.18 -4.85 -2.42
N THR A 210 -1.11 -5.28 -3.08
CA THR A 210 -0.27 -4.42 -3.93
C THR A 210 -1.08 -3.86 -5.11
N LEU A 211 -1.76 -4.74 -5.86
CA LEU A 211 -2.60 -4.35 -7.00
C LEU A 211 -3.76 -3.44 -6.59
N ARG A 212 -4.41 -3.73 -5.44
CA ARG A 212 -5.42 -2.86 -4.86
C ARG A 212 -4.88 -1.45 -4.61
N GLN A 213 -3.71 -1.32 -3.99
CA GLN A 213 -3.12 0.00 -3.73
C GLN A 213 -2.81 0.77 -5.02
N HIS A 214 -2.33 0.08 -6.06
CA HIS A 214 -2.10 0.69 -7.38
C HIS A 214 -3.38 1.25 -7.98
N LEU A 215 -4.47 0.51 -7.89
CA LEU A 215 -5.76 0.90 -8.43
C LEU A 215 -6.39 2.07 -7.64
N ILE A 216 -6.25 2.09 -6.30
CA ILE A 216 -6.66 3.23 -5.47
C ILE A 216 -5.88 4.47 -5.87
N LEU A 217 -4.55 4.35 -5.97
CA LEU A 217 -3.66 5.46 -6.33
C LEU A 217 -3.98 6.01 -7.74
N HIS A 218 -4.20 5.12 -8.70
CA HIS A 218 -4.59 5.48 -10.06
C HIS A 218 -5.89 6.28 -10.09
N THR A 219 -6.92 5.76 -9.40
CA THR A 219 -8.23 6.41 -9.35
C THR A 219 -8.13 7.77 -8.66
N ALA A 220 -7.32 7.88 -7.60
CA ALA A 220 -7.04 9.14 -6.93
C ALA A 220 -6.44 10.17 -7.90
N ARG A 221 -5.44 9.77 -8.69
CA ARG A 221 -4.77 10.63 -9.66
C ARG A 221 -5.69 11.09 -10.79
N ILE A 222 -6.44 10.17 -11.40
CA ILE A 222 -7.36 10.50 -12.51
C ILE A 222 -8.38 11.55 -12.11
N HIS A 223 -8.94 11.43 -10.91
CA HIS A 223 -10.03 12.30 -10.45
C HIS A 223 -9.54 13.52 -9.65
N GLY A 224 -8.22 13.69 -9.53
CA GLY A 224 -7.58 14.82 -8.85
C GLY A 224 -7.74 14.82 -7.32
N TYR A 225 -7.80 13.65 -6.70
CA TYR A 225 -7.77 13.50 -5.24
C TYR A 225 -6.33 13.59 -4.74
N SER A 226 -6.04 14.54 -3.85
CA SER A 226 -4.68 14.75 -3.31
C SER A 226 -4.38 13.88 -2.08
N LYS A 227 -5.43 13.39 -1.42
CA LYS A 227 -5.34 12.57 -0.20
C LYS A 227 -6.28 11.38 -0.33
N VAL A 228 -5.89 10.25 0.25
CA VAL A 228 -6.73 9.05 0.35
C VAL A 228 -6.84 8.65 1.82
N MET A 229 -8.03 8.48 2.36
CA MET A 229 -8.24 7.94 3.70
C MET A 229 -8.48 6.42 3.65
N MET A 230 -7.73 5.69 4.47
CA MET A 230 -7.84 4.25 4.66
C MET A 230 -8.49 3.93 6.02
N GLY A 231 -9.41 2.97 6.05
CA GLY A 231 -10.09 2.49 7.26
C GLY A 231 -9.23 1.60 8.18
N ASP A 232 -7.92 1.84 8.26
CA ASP A 232 -7.01 1.02 9.06
C ASP A 232 -7.21 1.27 10.57
N SER A 233 -7.73 0.27 11.29
CA SER A 233 -7.90 0.33 12.75
C SER A 233 -6.57 0.06 13.48
N CYS A 234 -6.46 0.45 14.76
CA CYS A 234 -5.32 0.15 15.62
C CYS A 234 -5.00 -1.35 15.65
N THR A 235 -6.04 -2.19 15.76
CA THR A 235 -5.91 -3.65 15.74
C THR A 235 -5.38 -4.15 14.40
N ARG A 236 -5.90 -3.62 13.28
CA ARG A 236 -5.42 -3.99 11.95
C ARG A 236 -3.97 -3.55 11.71
N LEU A 237 -3.59 -2.38 12.22
CA LEU A 237 -2.22 -1.87 12.14
C LEU A 237 -1.25 -2.72 12.96
N ALA A 238 -1.61 -3.16 14.17
CA ALA A 238 -0.78 -4.07 14.96
C ALA A 238 -0.55 -5.42 14.26
N ILE A 239 -1.60 -5.98 13.62
CA ILE A 239 -1.46 -7.17 12.78
C ILE A 239 -0.51 -6.88 11.62
N LYS A 240 -0.73 -5.77 10.90
CA LYS A 240 0.11 -5.37 9.77
C LYS A 240 1.57 -5.17 10.16
N VAL A 241 1.86 -4.63 11.34
CA VAL A 241 3.21 -4.50 11.90
C VAL A 241 3.90 -5.86 11.95
N LEU A 242 3.30 -6.81 12.65
CA LEU A 242 3.90 -8.13 12.85
C LEU A 242 3.98 -8.93 11.55
N THR A 243 2.97 -8.81 10.68
CA THR A 243 2.99 -9.40 9.34
C THR A 243 4.12 -8.83 8.50
N ASN A 244 4.26 -7.51 8.44
CA ASN A 244 5.31 -6.84 7.67
C ASN A 244 6.69 -7.22 8.17
N VAL A 245 6.91 -7.27 9.49
CA VAL A 245 8.17 -7.74 10.08
C VAL A 245 8.44 -9.20 9.67
N SER A 246 7.45 -10.08 9.76
CA SER A 246 7.58 -11.49 9.37
C SER A 246 7.87 -11.69 7.88
N LEU A 247 7.37 -10.79 7.02
CA LEU A 247 7.63 -10.79 5.58
C LEU A 247 8.95 -10.09 5.19
N GLY A 248 9.69 -9.55 6.17
CA GLY A 248 10.93 -8.82 5.94
C GLY A 248 10.74 -7.39 5.40
N ARG A 249 9.57 -6.79 5.59
CA ARG A 249 9.24 -5.39 5.22
C ARG A 249 9.57 -4.38 6.35
N GLY A 250 10.59 -4.67 7.17
CA GLY A 250 10.97 -3.84 8.32
C GLY A 250 11.33 -2.40 7.94
N ALA A 251 12.02 -2.20 6.81
CA ALA A 251 12.44 -0.88 6.34
C ALA A 251 11.26 0.05 5.97
N ALA A 252 10.12 -0.53 5.56
CA ALA A 252 8.92 0.23 5.20
C ALA A 252 7.92 0.39 6.36
N LEU A 253 8.23 -0.23 7.52
CA LEU A 253 7.30 -0.36 8.63
C LEU A 253 6.80 1.00 9.13
N ALA A 254 7.70 1.97 9.27
CA ALA A 254 7.38 3.31 9.74
C ALA A 254 6.33 3.99 8.84
N ALA A 255 6.51 3.95 7.52
CA ALA A 255 5.58 4.57 6.57
C ALA A 255 4.24 3.80 6.47
N ASP A 256 4.28 2.47 6.65
CA ASP A 256 3.09 1.62 6.62
C ASP A 256 2.17 1.80 7.84
N THR A 257 2.70 2.28 8.97
CA THR A 257 1.98 2.44 10.25
C THR A 257 1.73 3.89 10.64
N ALA A 258 2.47 4.82 10.05
CA ALA A 258 2.31 6.27 10.24
C ALA A 258 0.88 6.74 9.92
N PHE A 259 0.51 7.89 10.49
CA PHE A 259 -0.76 8.54 10.16
C PHE A 259 -0.85 8.90 8.67
N SER A 260 0.25 9.39 8.09
CA SER A 260 0.37 9.79 6.69
C SER A 260 1.51 9.04 6.01
N ASP A 261 1.28 8.62 4.77
CA ASP A 261 2.26 7.96 3.91
C ASP A 261 2.37 8.73 2.59
N SER A 262 3.50 9.43 2.42
CA SER A 262 3.79 10.31 1.30
C SER A 262 4.68 9.68 0.23
N ARG A 263 4.87 8.35 0.23
CA ARG A 263 5.81 7.68 -0.69
C ARG A 263 5.49 7.86 -2.18
N TYR A 264 4.26 8.23 -2.51
CA TYR A 264 3.78 8.46 -3.88
C TYR A 264 4.02 9.91 -4.36
N GLY A 265 4.24 10.84 -3.43
CA GLY A 265 4.62 12.24 -3.68
C GLY A 265 3.43 13.19 -3.93
N ASP A 266 2.59 12.90 -4.91
CA ASP A 266 1.40 13.70 -5.25
C ASP A 266 0.16 13.34 -4.42
N VAL A 267 0.00 12.06 -4.09
CA VAL A 267 -1.11 11.55 -3.28
C VAL A 267 -0.59 11.05 -1.94
N VAL A 268 -1.18 11.53 -0.84
CA VAL A 268 -0.83 11.08 0.52
C VAL A 268 -1.91 10.15 1.06
N MET A 269 -1.51 8.95 1.49
CA MET A 269 -2.42 7.99 2.14
C MET A 269 -2.51 8.31 3.64
N LEU A 270 -3.72 8.42 4.17
CA LEU A 270 -4.04 8.83 5.53
C LEU A 270 -4.76 7.70 6.28
N ARG A 271 -4.48 7.56 7.58
CA ARG A 271 -5.06 6.50 8.43
C ARG A 271 -5.78 7.10 9.63
N PRO A 272 -6.96 7.73 9.44
CA PRO A 272 -7.66 8.41 10.53
C PRO A 272 -8.20 7.46 11.61
N MET A 273 -8.44 6.19 11.28
CA MET A 273 -8.96 5.19 12.21
C MET A 273 -7.88 4.52 13.09
N ARG A 274 -6.61 4.93 12.99
CA ARG A 274 -5.46 4.28 13.63
C ARG A 274 -5.50 4.17 15.16
N GLU A 275 -6.27 5.03 15.84
CA GLU A 275 -6.40 5.01 17.30
C GLU A 275 -7.59 4.16 17.79
N TYR A 276 -8.38 3.58 16.88
CA TYR A 276 -9.58 2.81 17.22
C TYR A 276 -9.29 1.32 17.23
N SER A 277 -9.68 0.63 18.30
CA SER A 277 -9.68 -0.83 18.34
C SER A 277 -10.87 -1.42 17.58
N SER A 278 -10.73 -2.65 17.09
CA SER A 278 -11.86 -3.36 16.45
C SER A 278 -13.08 -3.49 17.38
N LYS A 279 -12.86 -3.59 18.70
CA LYS A 279 -13.92 -3.63 19.72
C LYS A 279 -14.71 -2.30 19.78
N GLU A 280 -14.01 -1.16 19.80
CA GLU A 280 -14.65 0.17 19.77
C GLU A 280 -15.48 0.35 18.49
N ILE A 281 -14.91 -0.01 17.34
CA ILE A 281 -15.58 0.07 16.03
C ILE A 281 -16.84 -0.82 16.01
N GLY A 282 -16.74 -2.05 16.51
CA GLY A 282 -17.87 -2.98 16.58
C GLY A 282 -19.02 -2.44 17.43
N PHE A 283 -18.71 -1.88 18.60
CA PHE A 283 -19.73 -1.25 19.45
C PHE A 283 -20.35 -0.01 18.78
N TYR A 284 -19.54 0.84 18.16
CA TYR A 284 -20.04 2.02 17.45
C TYR A 284 -21.01 1.62 16.34
N ASN A 285 -20.60 0.68 15.48
CA ASN A 285 -21.42 0.24 14.36
C ASN A 285 -22.75 -0.36 14.83
N ARG A 286 -22.73 -1.19 15.88
CA ARG A 286 -23.95 -1.79 16.45
C ARG A 286 -24.86 -0.74 17.08
N LEU A 287 -24.32 0.18 17.89
CA LEU A 287 -25.12 1.17 18.61
C LEU A 287 -25.73 2.19 17.66
N PHE A 288 -24.95 2.69 16.71
CA PHE A 288 -25.38 3.77 15.80
C PHE A 288 -25.85 3.27 14.44
N LYS A 289 -26.06 1.95 14.30
CA LYS A 289 -26.60 1.29 13.10
C LYS A 289 -25.82 1.63 11.81
N VAL A 290 -24.50 1.71 11.91
CA VAL A 290 -23.64 1.91 10.73
C VAL A 290 -23.71 0.64 9.88
N GLN A 291 -24.12 0.79 8.62
CA GLN A 291 -24.24 -0.34 7.70
C GLN A 291 -22.85 -0.81 7.25
N SER A 292 -22.61 -2.11 7.37
CA SER A 292 -21.41 -2.79 6.86
C SER A 292 -21.83 -4.02 6.07
N VAL A 293 -21.17 -4.27 4.96
CA VAL A 293 -21.40 -5.42 4.09
C VAL A 293 -20.31 -6.44 4.34
N PHE A 294 -20.71 -7.69 4.59
CA PHE A 294 -19.75 -8.78 4.64
C PHE A 294 -19.42 -9.24 3.23
N ILE A 295 -18.16 -9.12 2.83
CA ILE A 295 -17.66 -9.50 1.51
C ILE A 295 -16.58 -10.56 1.72
N PRO A 296 -16.78 -11.80 1.24
CA PRO A 296 -15.77 -12.85 1.33
C PRO A 296 -14.46 -12.45 0.64
N GLY A 297 -13.36 -12.55 1.37
CA GLY A 297 -12.00 -12.40 0.89
C GLY A 297 -11.27 -13.74 0.75
N LEU A 298 -10.03 -13.72 0.26
CA LEU A 298 -9.18 -14.92 0.06
C LEU A 298 -8.90 -15.73 1.35
N ASP A 299 -8.98 -15.09 2.50
CA ASP A 299 -8.80 -15.69 3.83
C ASP A 299 -10.11 -16.17 4.48
N THR A 300 -11.25 -15.97 3.83
CA THR A 300 -12.54 -16.35 4.39
C THR A 300 -12.63 -17.88 4.51
N LYS A 301 -12.94 -18.37 5.72
CA LYS A 301 -12.91 -19.80 6.08
C LYS A 301 -11.52 -20.48 5.95
N ALA A 302 -10.45 -19.72 5.76
CA ALA A 302 -9.10 -20.28 5.75
C ALA A 302 -8.66 -20.69 7.17
N ALA A 303 -7.82 -21.73 7.27
CA ALA A 303 -7.24 -22.16 8.53
C ALA A 303 -6.32 -21.09 9.13
N ASP A 304 -6.16 -21.08 10.46
CA ASP A 304 -5.32 -20.11 11.18
C ASP A 304 -3.87 -20.05 10.66
N LYS A 305 -3.34 -21.17 10.16
CA LYS A 305 -1.96 -21.29 9.64
C LYS A 305 -1.88 -21.19 8.11
N ALA A 306 -2.96 -20.82 7.42
CA ALA A 306 -3.01 -20.81 5.95
C ALA A 306 -2.15 -19.72 5.30
N SER A 307 -1.98 -18.57 5.96
CA SER A 307 -1.08 -17.49 5.53
C SER A 307 -0.42 -16.81 6.72
N ILE A 308 0.67 -16.08 6.47
CA ILE A 308 1.36 -15.29 7.51
C ILE A 308 0.42 -14.21 8.06
N GLN A 309 -0.38 -13.59 7.20
CA GLN A 309 -1.37 -12.58 7.57
C GLN A 309 -2.41 -13.18 8.53
N ARG A 310 -2.97 -14.35 8.20
CA ARG A 310 -3.99 -15.01 9.02
C ARG A 310 -3.44 -15.54 10.35
N LEU A 311 -2.22 -16.09 10.32
CA LEU A 311 -1.52 -16.53 11.51
C LEU A 311 -1.26 -15.37 12.47
N THR A 312 -0.78 -14.25 11.94
CA THR A 312 -0.52 -13.04 12.71
C THR A 312 -1.81 -12.45 13.27
N GLU A 313 -2.89 -12.42 12.48
CA GLU A 313 -4.20 -11.97 12.94
C GLU A 313 -4.71 -12.82 14.10
N SER A 314 -4.71 -14.14 13.94
CA SER A 314 -5.13 -15.08 14.99
C SER A 314 -4.29 -14.91 16.26
N PHE A 315 -2.97 -14.77 16.12
CA PHE A 315 -2.06 -14.52 17.22
C PHE A 315 -2.39 -13.22 17.96
N VAL A 316 -2.51 -12.09 17.25
CA VAL A 316 -2.79 -10.78 17.87
C VAL A 316 -4.17 -10.75 18.53
N VAL A 317 -5.18 -11.32 17.89
CA VAL A 317 -6.55 -11.35 18.42
C VAL A 317 -6.62 -12.21 19.69
N LYS A 318 -6.00 -13.39 19.70
CA LYS A 318 -5.91 -14.24 20.89
C LYS A 318 -5.15 -13.55 22.01
N LEU A 319 -3.99 -12.97 21.70
CA LEU A 319 -3.17 -12.28 22.69
C LEU A 319 -3.88 -11.07 23.30
N GLN A 320 -4.67 -10.33 22.52
CA GLN A 320 -5.46 -9.20 22.99
C GLN A 320 -6.56 -9.61 23.99
N ALA A 321 -7.04 -10.85 23.95
CA ALA A 321 -8.04 -11.36 24.91
C ALA A 321 -7.44 -11.47 26.31
N ASP A 322 -6.21 -11.98 26.41
CA ASP A 322 -5.49 -12.15 27.68
C ASP A 322 -4.82 -10.85 28.13
N PHE A 323 -4.34 -10.03 27.17
CA PHE A 323 -3.58 -8.80 27.42
C PHE A 323 -4.15 -7.61 26.63
N PRO A 324 -5.14 -6.87 27.17
CA PRO A 324 -5.87 -5.81 26.46
C PRO A 324 -5.02 -4.61 26.00
N SER A 325 -3.81 -4.43 26.54
CA SER A 325 -2.92 -3.32 26.18
C SER A 325 -1.97 -3.66 25.03
N THR A 326 -1.85 -4.94 24.63
CA THR A 326 -0.76 -5.34 23.73
C THR A 326 -0.88 -4.79 22.32
N VAL A 327 -2.08 -4.77 21.73
CA VAL A 327 -2.29 -4.15 20.41
C VAL A 327 -1.77 -2.71 20.38
N SER A 328 -2.09 -1.92 21.42
CA SER A 328 -1.63 -0.54 21.48
C SER A 328 -0.13 -0.41 21.73
N THR A 329 0.48 -1.33 22.47
CA THR A 329 1.93 -1.36 22.70
C THR A 329 2.68 -1.69 21.43
N VAL A 330 2.30 -2.76 20.72
CA VAL A 330 2.90 -3.16 19.43
C VAL A 330 2.84 -1.99 18.45
N TYR A 331 1.67 -1.35 18.35
CA TYR A 331 1.48 -0.22 17.46
C TYR A 331 2.35 0.99 17.85
N ARG A 332 2.34 1.42 19.11
CA ARG A 332 3.14 2.56 19.59
C ARG A 332 4.64 2.32 19.48
N THR A 333 5.09 1.09 19.66
CA THR A 333 6.50 0.73 19.42
C THR A 333 6.84 0.93 17.94
N SER A 334 5.97 0.52 17.02
CA SER A 334 6.19 0.75 15.58
C SER A 334 6.27 2.24 15.21
N GLU A 335 5.51 3.10 15.89
CA GLU A 335 5.56 4.55 15.68
C GLU A 335 6.88 5.16 16.15
N LYS A 336 7.46 4.67 17.25
CA LYS A 336 8.78 5.14 17.73
C LYS A 336 9.91 4.82 16.76
N LEU A 337 9.78 3.77 15.95
CA LEU A 337 10.75 3.43 14.90
C LEU A 337 10.78 4.47 13.77
N HIS A 338 9.71 5.26 13.60
CA HIS A 338 9.64 6.32 12.60
C HIS A 338 10.64 7.46 12.85
N THR A 339 11.03 7.70 14.10
CA THR A 339 11.95 8.78 14.50
C THR A 339 13.42 8.47 14.16
N ALA A 340 13.74 7.22 13.83
CA ALA A 340 15.12 6.79 13.51
C ALA A 340 15.50 6.97 12.02
N CYS A 341 14.54 7.31 11.14
CA CYS A 341 14.82 7.67 9.76
C CYS A 341 14.89 9.20 9.64
N PRO A 342 16.01 9.79 9.16
CA PRO A 342 16.13 11.24 9.05
C PRO A 342 15.07 11.80 8.09
N PRO A 343 14.55 13.01 8.35
CA PRO A 343 13.79 13.74 7.36
C PRO A 343 14.66 13.90 6.12
N GLN A 344 14.12 13.57 4.94
CA GLN A 344 14.82 13.75 3.67
C GLN A 344 15.18 15.23 3.53
N SER A 345 16.46 15.57 3.72
CA SER A 345 16.99 16.85 3.33
C SER A 345 16.92 16.96 1.82
N SER A 346 16.55 18.14 1.33
CA SER A 346 16.19 18.47 -0.05
C SER A 346 17.31 18.34 -1.09
N THR A 347 18.42 17.68 -0.77
CA THR A 347 19.64 17.63 -1.61
C THR A 347 20.21 16.23 -1.86
N THR A 348 19.51 15.15 -1.48
CA THR A 348 19.97 13.77 -1.76
C THR A 348 19.13 13.13 -2.87
N GLU A 349 19.77 12.45 -3.84
CA GLU A 349 19.08 11.67 -4.88
C GLU A 349 18.01 10.76 -4.23
N PRO A 350 16.79 10.68 -4.80
CA PRO A 350 15.73 9.89 -4.22
C PRO A 350 16.15 8.43 -4.15
N ALA A 351 16.18 7.86 -2.93
CA ALA A 351 16.53 6.47 -2.71
C ALA A 351 15.71 5.55 -3.64
N PRO A 352 16.33 4.50 -4.21
CA PRO A 352 15.64 3.67 -5.19
C PRO A 352 14.46 2.97 -4.53
N LYS A 353 13.32 2.97 -5.24
CA LYS A 353 12.05 2.44 -4.76
C LYS A 353 11.74 1.10 -5.43
N CYS A 354 11.12 0.20 -4.67
CA CYS A 354 10.61 -1.07 -5.16
C CYS A 354 9.61 -0.86 -6.30
N LEU A 355 9.73 -1.62 -7.38
CA LEU A 355 8.82 -1.56 -8.53
C LEU A 355 7.37 -1.87 -8.13
N LEU A 356 7.16 -2.86 -7.26
CA LEU A 356 5.83 -3.31 -6.89
C LEU A 356 5.20 -2.53 -5.74
N CYS A 357 5.90 -2.25 -4.65
CA CYS A 357 5.28 -1.62 -3.48
C CYS A 357 5.70 -0.17 -3.24
N LEU A 358 6.59 0.37 -4.09
CA LEU A 358 7.15 1.72 -3.98
C LEU A 358 7.84 2.04 -2.64
N CYS A 359 8.05 1.04 -1.79
CA CYS A 359 8.89 1.14 -0.58
C CYS A 359 10.35 1.36 -0.97
N ALA A 360 11.14 1.97 -0.07
CA ALA A 360 12.59 2.03 -0.23
C ALA A 360 13.17 0.61 -0.40
N LEU A 361 14.11 0.45 -1.34
CA LEU A 361 14.83 -0.80 -1.51
C LEU A 361 15.77 -1.04 -0.33
N ASP A 362 15.65 -2.22 0.28
CA ASP A 362 16.46 -2.71 1.40
C ASP A 362 17.61 -3.62 0.94
N THR A 363 17.87 -3.70 -0.37
CA THR A 363 18.73 -4.74 -0.97
C THR A 363 20.10 -4.23 -1.42
N LYS A 364 20.46 -2.97 -1.17
CA LYS A 364 21.79 -2.46 -1.50
C LYS A 364 22.86 -3.20 -0.69
N ILE A 365 23.71 -3.94 -1.40
CA ILE A 365 25.03 -4.36 -0.94
C ILE A 365 25.95 -3.20 -1.33
N THR A 366 26.40 -2.40 -0.37
CA THR A 366 27.55 -1.52 -0.60
C THR A 366 28.76 -2.44 -0.75
N GLY A 367 29.14 -2.68 -2.00
CA GLY A 367 30.21 -3.60 -2.34
C GLY A 367 31.03 -3.04 -3.49
N GLU A 368 31.56 -1.83 -3.32
CA GLU A 368 32.77 -1.38 -4.02
C GLU A 368 33.64 -0.66 -2.99
N SER A 369 34.89 -1.10 -2.95
CA SER A 369 35.94 -0.74 -2.01
C SER A 369 36.28 0.75 -2.08
N HIS A 370 35.65 1.57 -1.23
CA HIS A 370 36.23 2.86 -0.87
C HIS A 370 36.54 2.87 0.63
N HIS A 371 37.83 3.02 0.90
CA HIS A 371 38.51 3.25 2.17
C HIS A 371 37.62 3.28 3.43
N VAL A 372 37.90 2.30 4.28
CA VAL A 372 37.54 2.28 5.70
C VAL A 372 38.15 3.50 6.37
N THR A 373 37.39 4.58 6.47
CA THR A 373 37.56 5.56 7.54
C THR A 373 36.30 5.58 8.38
N SER A 374 36.50 5.16 9.62
CA SER A 374 35.55 5.04 10.72
C SER A 374 34.72 6.31 10.95
N GLN A 375 33.60 6.47 10.25
CA GLN A 375 32.46 7.29 10.68
C GLN A 375 31.27 6.91 9.76
N TYR A 376 30.10 6.55 10.32
CA TYR A 376 28.84 6.21 9.61
C TYR A 376 28.66 4.75 9.11
N ILE A 377 28.56 3.81 10.04
CA ILE A 377 27.92 2.49 9.82
C ILE A 377 26.55 2.53 10.50
N TYR A 378 25.48 2.98 9.81
CA TYR A 378 24.12 2.91 10.39
C TYR A 378 22.97 2.67 9.39
N TYR A 379 23.22 2.06 8.22
CA TYR A 379 22.13 1.75 7.26
C TYR A 379 22.02 0.29 6.83
N ASP A 380 22.73 -0.62 7.50
CA ASP A 380 22.98 -1.97 6.97
C ASP A 380 22.19 -3.12 7.64
N ALA A 381 21.02 -2.82 8.20
CA ALA A 381 20.11 -3.82 8.77
C ALA A 381 18.95 -4.16 7.81
N SER A 382 19.22 -4.92 6.74
CA SER A 382 18.17 -5.42 5.85
C SER A 382 17.79 -6.87 6.13
N ALA A 383 16.53 -7.23 5.88
CA ALA A 383 16.05 -8.60 6.03
C ALA A 383 16.86 -9.57 5.15
N PHE A 384 17.25 -9.13 3.95
CA PHE A 384 18.12 -9.88 3.05
C PHE A 384 19.50 -10.16 3.69
N ARG A 385 20.14 -9.17 4.32
CA ARG A 385 21.42 -9.36 5.01
C ARG A 385 21.28 -10.28 6.22
N ALA A 386 20.19 -10.15 6.99
CA ALA A 386 19.92 -11.05 8.11
C ALA A 386 19.77 -12.51 7.64
N THR A 387 19.06 -12.76 6.53
CA THR A 387 18.96 -14.10 5.93
C THR A 387 20.31 -14.59 5.41
N LEU A 388 21.09 -13.74 4.75
CA LEU A 388 22.43 -14.11 4.26
C LEU A 388 23.38 -14.44 5.42
N LEU A 389 23.38 -13.63 6.47
CA LEU A 389 24.14 -13.87 7.70
C LEU A 389 23.70 -15.16 8.36
N SER A 390 22.40 -15.38 8.54
CA SER A 390 21.86 -16.64 9.07
C SER A 390 22.32 -17.83 8.23
N LYS A 391 22.26 -17.75 6.89
CA LYS A 391 22.75 -18.82 6.00
C LYS A 391 24.25 -19.06 6.13
N LYS A 392 25.06 -18.00 6.30
CA LYS A 392 26.50 -18.10 6.55
C LYS A 392 26.78 -18.77 7.90
N LEU A 393 26.04 -18.40 8.94
CA LEU A 393 26.19 -18.94 10.30
C LEU A 393 25.64 -20.38 10.43
N SER A 394 24.61 -20.74 9.66
CA SER A 394 24.05 -22.10 9.62
C SER A 394 24.94 -23.09 8.87
N ARG A 395 25.90 -22.62 8.08
CA ARG A 395 27.01 -23.43 7.62
C ARG A 395 28.02 -23.45 8.78
N GLY A 396 28.06 -24.55 9.54
CA GLY A 396 29.07 -24.74 10.58
C GLY A 396 30.49 -24.59 10.02
N PRO A 397 31.54 -24.50 10.87
CA PRO A 397 32.91 -24.47 10.41
C PRO A 397 33.23 -25.80 9.74
N LEU A 398 33.17 -25.82 8.41
CA LEU A 398 33.84 -26.85 7.63
C LEU A 398 35.23 -26.33 7.36
N GLU A 399 36.21 -27.07 7.87
CA GLU A 399 37.62 -26.93 7.56
C GLU A 399 37.80 -26.63 6.06
N GLU A 400 38.50 -25.54 5.77
CA GLU A 400 39.07 -25.29 4.45
C GLU A 400 40.03 -26.44 4.14
N LYS A 401 39.57 -27.45 3.42
CA LYS A 401 40.45 -28.35 2.70
C LYS A 401 40.58 -27.82 1.28
N GLU A 402 41.69 -27.16 1.02
CA GLU A 402 42.26 -27.03 -0.31
C GLU A 402 42.38 -28.44 -0.91
N HIS A 403 41.56 -28.75 -1.91
CA HIS A 403 41.84 -29.87 -2.81
C HIS A 403 42.60 -29.32 -4.00
N ASN A 404 43.92 -29.49 -3.94
CA ASN A 404 44.75 -29.66 -5.12
C ASN A 404 44.30 -30.98 -5.77
N ASP A 405 43.69 -30.91 -6.95
CA ASP A 405 43.58 -32.06 -7.82
C ASP A 405 44.17 -31.70 -9.19
N ALA A 406 45.42 -32.12 -9.35
CA ALA A 406 46.12 -32.20 -10.62
C ALA A 406 45.86 -33.58 -11.23
N GLY A 407 45.43 -33.63 -12.49
CA GLY A 407 45.29 -34.88 -13.26
C GLY A 407 44.16 -34.81 -14.28
N CYS A 408 44.39 -34.24 -15.46
CA CYS A 408 44.89 -34.91 -16.66
C CYS A 408 43.85 -35.82 -17.35
N CYS A 409 43.26 -35.32 -18.45
CA CYS A 409 42.88 -36.12 -19.62
C CYS A 409 42.93 -35.22 -20.87
N GLN A 410 43.76 -35.63 -21.81
CA GLN A 410 44.17 -34.97 -23.04
C GLN A 410 43.11 -35.01 -24.15
N GLY A 411 43.18 -34.02 -25.05
CA GLY A 411 43.10 -34.29 -26.50
C GLY A 411 41.85 -33.79 -27.24
N LYS A 412 41.88 -32.56 -27.75
CA LYS A 412 42.18 -32.26 -29.17
C LYS A 412 41.93 -30.79 -29.48
N GLU A 413 43.00 -30.13 -29.93
CA GLU A 413 42.98 -28.84 -30.61
C GLU A 413 42.27 -28.97 -31.96
N GLN A 414 41.41 -28.02 -32.30
CA GLN A 414 41.25 -27.56 -33.67
C GLN A 414 40.80 -26.10 -33.65
N ALA A 415 41.75 -25.20 -33.91
CA ALA A 415 41.48 -23.81 -34.25
C ALA A 415 41.20 -23.72 -35.75
N CYS A 416 40.18 -22.96 -36.14
CA CYS A 416 40.09 -22.28 -37.44
C CYS A 416 39.31 -20.96 -37.27
N ARG A 417 39.96 -19.87 -37.69
CA ARG A 417 39.41 -18.52 -37.91
C ARG A 417 38.48 -18.51 -39.13
N ASP A 418 37.41 -17.70 -39.12
CA ASP A 418 37.28 -16.44 -39.89
C ASP A 418 35.81 -16.01 -40.06
N ASP A 419 35.64 -14.68 -40.01
CA ASP A 419 34.62 -13.80 -40.60
C ASP A 419 33.11 -14.07 -40.52
N GLY A 420 32.37 -13.04 -40.10
CA GLY A 420 30.92 -12.99 -40.29
C GLY A 420 30.19 -11.92 -39.48
N CYS A 421 30.38 -10.65 -39.85
CA CYS A 421 29.50 -9.55 -39.49
C CYS A 421 28.03 -9.91 -39.84
N CYS A 422 27.16 -9.99 -38.83
CA CYS A 422 25.71 -10.07 -39.03
C CYS A 422 24.99 -9.40 -37.85
N SER A 423 24.50 -8.19 -38.13
CA SER A 423 23.56 -7.41 -37.34
C SER A 423 22.27 -8.22 -37.12
N THR A 424 22.22 -9.01 -36.06
CA THR A 424 21.00 -9.65 -35.60
C THR A 424 20.49 -8.90 -34.37
N SER A 425 19.29 -8.36 -34.50
CA SER A 425 18.46 -7.80 -33.44
C SER A 425 18.53 -8.70 -32.20
N ARG A 426 19.32 -8.31 -31.20
CA ARG A 426 19.37 -9.00 -29.91
C ARG A 426 18.00 -8.88 -29.24
N VAL A 427 17.28 -9.99 -29.22
CA VAL A 427 16.14 -10.19 -28.33
C VAL A 427 16.62 -9.90 -26.90
N PRO A 428 15.96 -9.05 -26.10
CA PRO A 428 16.47 -8.67 -24.78
C PRO A 428 16.50 -9.89 -23.85
N ALA A 429 17.66 -10.13 -23.23
CA ALA A 429 17.79 -11.12 -22.17
C ALA A 429 16.80 -10.83 -21.04
N ALA A 430 16.25 -11.90 -20.44
CA ALA A 430 15.19 -11.84 -19.43
C ALA A 430 15.43 -10.71 -18.40
N THR A 431 14.49 -9.77 -18.36
CA THR A 431 14.46 -8.58 -17.50
C THR A 431 14.77 -8.97 -16.05
N ASP A 432 15.96 -8.62 -15.51
CA ASP A 432 16.31 -8.93 -14.10
C ASP A 432 15.51 -8.06 -13.12
N LEU A 433 14.24 -8.43 -12.93
CA LEU A 433 13.27 -7.79 -12.03
C LEU A 433 13.74 -7.80 -10.58
N ARG A 434 14.62 -8.74 -10.19
CA ARG A 434 15.02 -8.91 -8.79
C ARG A 434 15.66 -7.64 -8.25
N ASN A 435 16.49 -6.97 -9.05
CA ASN A 435 17.21 -5.76 -8.62
C ASN A 435 16.29 -4.55 -8.40
N LEU A 436 15.08 -4.58 -8.96
CA LEU A 436 14.07 -3.54 -8.80
C LEU A 436 13.09 -3.78 -7.63
N LEU A 437 13.22 -4.91 -6.92
CA LEU A 437 12.27 -5.34 -5.89
C LEU A 437 12.91 -5.37 -4.50
N CYS A 438 12.13 -4.97 -3.49
CA CYS A 438 12.48 -5.17 -2.09
C CYS A 438 12.41 -6.66 -1.72
N TYR A 439 13.02 -7.04 -0.58
CA TYR A 439 13.10 -8.43 -0.16
C TYR A 439 11.75 -9.17 -0.19
N SER A 440 10.71 -8.58 0.40
CA SER A 440 9.38 -9.21 0.45
C SER A 440 8.75 -9.39 -0.94
N CYS A 441 8.82 -8.36 -1.79
CA CYS A 441 8.30 -8.46 -3.16
C CYS A 441 9.08 -9.49 -4.01
N ARG A 442 10.38 -9.69 -3.75
CA ARG A 442 11.15 -10.78 -4.38
C ARG A 442 10.61 -12.15 -3.98
N LEU A 443 10.16 -12.35 -2.74
CA LEU A 443 9.55 -13.61 -2.32
C LEU A 443 8.23 -13.87 -3.04
N THR A 444 7.37 -12.85 -3.16
CA THR A 444 6.10 -12.94 -3.90
C THR A 444 6.33 -13.28 -5.37
N ILE A 445 7.29 -12.63 -6.04
CA ILE A 445 7.64 -12.94 -7.43
C ILE A 445 8.35 -14.30 -7.57
N LYS A 446 9.15 -14.71 -6.58
CA LYS A 446 9.75 -16.05 -6.57
C LYS A 446 8.66 -17.13 -6.50
N ASP A 447 7.63 -16.93 -5.70
CA ASP A 447 6.50 -17.86 -5.60
C ASP A 447 5.80 -18.04 -6.95
N LEU A 448 5.59 -16.94 -7.68
CA LEU A 448 5.06 -16.90 -9.05
C LEU A 448 5.91 -17.75 -10.03
N CYS A 449 7.24 -17.64 -9.94
CA CYS A 449 8.16 -18.34 -10.85
C CYS A 449 8.36 -19.84 -10.54
N THR A 450 7.94 -20.33 -9.38
CA THR A 450 8.29 -21.69 -8.92
C THR A 450 7.44 -22.80 -9.60
N LEU A 451 6.44 -22.46 -10.42
CA LEU A 451 5.60 -23.45 -11.12
C LEU A 451 6.29 -24.13 -12.32
N MET A 452 7.42 -23.63 -12.78
CA MET A 452 8.00 -24.05 -14.06
C MET A 452 9.32 -24.84 -13.94
N ILE A 453 9.78 -25.14 -12.71
CA ILE A 453 11.06 -25.85 -12.44
C ILE A 453 10.97 -27.37 -12.72
N SER A 454 9.78 -27.90 -13.03
CA SER A 454 9.63 -29.26 -13.57
C SER A 454 9.93 -29.37 -15.08
N CYS A 455 10.28 -28.27 -15.77
CA CYS A 455 10.68 -28.28 -17.18
C CYS A 455 12.15 -27.82 -17.35
N PRO A 456 13.03 -28.55 -18.07
CA PRO A 456 14.48 -28.33 -18.05
C PRO A 456 14.99 -27.15 -18.89
N LYS A 457 14.18 -26.11 -19.11
CA LYS A 457 14.57 -24.90 -19.88
C LYS A 457 14.32 -23.66 -19.03
N SER A 458 15.34 -23.27 -18.25
CA SER A 458 15.27 -22.22 -17.21
C SER A 458 15.01 -20.81 -17.73
N GLU A 459 15.33 -20.51 -18.99
CA GLU A 459 15.14 -19.18 -19.61
C GLU A 459 13.70 -18.92 -20.05
N PHE A 460 13.04 -19.94 -20.61
CA PHE A 460 11.66 -19.85 -21.10
C PHE A 460 10.64 -19.71 -19.95
N ALA A 461 10.93 -20.35 -18.81
CA ALA A 461 10.10 -20.35 -17.61
C ALA A 461 9.99 -18.98 -16.92
N LEU A 462 11.06 -18.18 -16.95
CA LEU A 462 11.06 -16.84 -16.36
C LEU A 462 10.30 -15.85 -17.24
N GLN A 463 10.35 -16.02 -18.56
CA GLN A 463 9.66 -15.18 -19.55
C GLN A 463 8.13 -15.23 -19.35
N THR A 464 7.53 -16.41 -19.24
CA THR A 464 6.06 -16.57 -19.06
C THR A 464 5.55 -16.07 -17.71
N ALA A 465 6.35 -16.15 -16.64
CA ALA A 465 5.96 -15.60 -15.33
C ALA A 465 5.99 -14.05 -15.30
N VAL A 466 6.78 -13.44 -16.18
CA VAL A 466 6.80 -11.98 -16.39
C VAL A 466 5.64 -11.56 -17.31
N GLU A 467 5.25 -12.42 -18.26
CA GLU A 467 4.09 -12.19 -19.14
C GLU A 467 2.74 -12.18 -18.40
N SER A 468 2.60 -12.91 -17.29
CA SER A 468 1.37 -12.89 -16.48
C SER A 468 1.22 -11.63 -15.61
N LEU A 469 2.30 -10.85 -15.42
CA LEU A 469 2.23 -9.59 -14.70
C LEU A 469 1.53 -8.51 -15.53
N PRO A 470 0.81 -7.58 -14.89
CA PRO A 470 0.19 -6.47 -15.60
C PRO A 470 1.19 -5.66 -16.44
N PRO A 471 0.84 -5.26 -17.68
CA PRO A 471 1.77 -4.63 -18.63
C PRO A 471 2.46 -3.36 -18.12
N TYR A 472 1.80 -2.59 -17.25
CA TYR A 472 2.38 -1.38 -16.68
C TYR A 472 3.55 -1.65 -15.73
N ILE A 473 3.59 -2.82 -15.09
CA ILE A 473 4.68 -3.25 -14.20
C ILE A 473 5.89 -3.64 -15.04
N THR A 474 5.68 -4.45 -16.09
CA THR A 474 6.76 -4.91 -16.96
C THR A 474 7.38 -3.77 -17.76
N SER A 475 6.56 -2.90 -18.36
CA SER A 475 7.04 -1.73 -19.11
C SER A 475 7.81 -0.74 -18.22
N GLU A 476 7.35 -0.46 -17.01
CA GLU A 476 8.09 0.39 -16.07
C GLU A 476 9.41 -0.29 -15.62
N ALA A 477 9.44 -1.61 -15.48
CA ALA A 477 10.67 -2.35 -15.18
C ALA A 477 11.73 -2.15 -16.27
N GLU A 478 11.34 -2.34 -17.54
CA GLU A 478 12.22 -2.13 -18.69
C GLU A 478 12.71 -0.69 -18.78
N LYS A 479 11.85 0.29 -18.49
CA LYS A 479 12.25 1.71 -18.47
C LYS A 479 13.26 2.00 -17.38
N ARG A 480 13.09 1.43 -16.17
CA ARG A 480 14.05 1.59 -15.08
C ARG A 480 15.38 0.94 -15.40
N GLN A 481 15.38 -0.23 -16.04
CA GLN A 481 16.61 -0.89 -16.49
C GLN A 481 17.33 -0.10 -17.58
N ARG A 482 16.60 0.37 -18.61
CA ARG A 482 17.18 1.24 -19.65
C ARG A 482 17.77 2.52 -19.07
N ARG A 483 17.09 3.15 -18.12
CA ARG A 483 17.61 4.33 -17.40
C ARG A 483 18.86 4.01 -16.58
N ALA A 484 18.91 2.84 -15.95
CA ALA A 484 20.09 2.41 -15.19
C ALA A 484 21.28 2.12 -16.11
N ALA A 485 21.06 1.44 -17.24
CA ALA A 485 22.08 1.19 -18.27
C ALA A 485 22.60 2.50 -18.84
N MET A 486 21.71 3.41 -19.24
CA MET A 486 22.08 4.74 -19.72
C MET A 486 22.84 5.56 -18.67
N LYS A 487 22.44 5.51 -17.39
CA LYS A 487 23.19 6.16 -16.31
C LYS A 487 24.60 5.58 -16.15
N LYS A 488 24.77 4.27 -16.35
CA LYS A 488 26.07 3.60 -16.29
C LYS A 488 26.96 4.02 -17.46
N GLU A 489 26.41 3.99 -18.68
CA GLU A 489 27.11 4.46 -19.89
C GLU A 489 27.55 5.92 -19.74
N ILE A 490 26.65 6.83 -19.33
CA ILE A 490 26.99 8.24 -19.08
C ILE A 490 28.05 8.39 -17.98
N GLY A 491 27.97 7.58 -16.92
CA GLY A 491 28.95 7.60 -15.84
C GLY A 491 30.35 7.18 -16.30
N GLU A 492 30.44 6.21 -17.21
CA GLU A 492 31.70 5.79 -17.83
C GLU A 492 32.31 6.95 -18.67
N PHE A 493 31.49 7.71 -19.41
CA PHE A 493 31.96 8.88 -20.20
C PHE A 493 32.36 10.11 -19.37
N LEU A 494 31.87 10.26 -18.13
CA LEU A 494 32.18 11.41 -17.27
C LEU A 494 33.42 11.17 -16.37
N LEU A 495 33.99 9.97 -16.40
CA LEU A 495 35.14 9.56 -15.59
C LEU A 495 36.43 9.38 -16.40
N GLU A 496 36.44 9.76 -17.68
CA GLU A 496 37.61 9.65 -18.57
C GLU A 496 38.53 10.90 -18.57
N ASP A 497 38.31 11.90 -17.71
CA ASP A 497 39.13 13.13 -17.65
C ASP A 497 40.03 13.22 -16.39
N ASP A 498 40.79 12.18 -16.08
CA ASP A 498 41.94 12.28 -15.15
C ASP A 498 43.13 11.50 -15.75
N GLU A 499 43.84 12.14 -16.69
CA GLU A 499 45.19 11.75 -17.15
C GLU A 499 46.29 12.16 -16.16
#